data_AF-A0A430FKZ5-F1
#
_entry.id   AF-A0A430FKZ5-F1
#
_cell.length_a   1.000
_cell.length_b   1.000
_cell.length_c   1.000
_cell.angle_alpha   90.00
_cell.angle_beta   90.00
_cell.angle_gamma   90.00
#
_symmetry.space_group_name_H-M   'P 1'
#
loop_
_entity.id
_entity.type
_entity.pdbx_description
1 polymer ?
#
loop_
_entity_poly.entity_id
_entity_poly.type
_entity_poly.pdbx_seq_one_letter_code
_entity_poly.pdbx_strand_id
1 'polypeptide(L)'
;MENNMVPGPEEQPSVPDITPETTQIPTGAASALFQQPMQSPTTGAAPQQVASQPPTMPQPLAQQPLVQQPMSQQSMTQQPIMQPVAGPSAAPKQHAVVHLHMYVFVLSLIGAFLLGAIAMFAITRVAGPSSFSFGPSRSEKVLKDAHESCQGGFGWKTRLGEDGSSLYLEAGKYKAQDAMYCVASATDMPSSVKHRILQTNAFNGVQTGEWDEFEASWTYDGSDDSNSAFTLSISIKDD
;
A
#
# COMPACT_ATOMS: atom_id res chain seq x y z
N MET A 1 47.76 38.45 -31.43
CA MET A 1 46.67 39.13 -32.16
C MET A 1 45.91 38.03 -32.89
N GLU A 2 45.05 37.35 -32.14
CA GLU A 2 44.20 36.27 -32.63
C GLU A 2 43.03 36.85 -33.41
N ASN A 3 42.85 36.39 -34.64
CA ASN A 3 41.74 36.79 -35.50
C ASN A 3 40.50 35.95 -35.14
N ASN A 4 39.46 36.65 -34.66
CA ASN A 4 38.12 36.13 -34.43
C ASN A 4 37.51 35.65 -35.76
N MET A 5 37.26 34.35 -35.86
CA MET A 5 36.44 33.74 -36.90
C MET A 5 34.97 33.87 -36.48
N VAL A 6 34.18 34.66 -37.21
CA VAL A 6 32.72 34.76 -37.06
C VAL A 6 32.09 33.51 -37.68
N PRO A 7 31.26 32.73 -36.96
CA PRO A 7 30.54 31.60 -37.55
C PRO A 7 29.40 32.10 -38.46
N GLY A 8 29.28 31.48 -39.64
CA GLY A 8 28.25 31.76 -40.63
C GLY A 8 26.85 31.33 -40.17
N PRO A 9 25.78 31.82 -40.84
CA PRO A 9 24.40 31.54 -40.44
C PRO A 9 24.06 30.06 -40.67
N GLU A 10 23.63 29.39 -39.60
CA GLU A 10 23.04 28.05 -39.64
C GLU A 10 21.75 28.05 -40.48
N GLU A 11 21.69 27.12 -41.43
CA GLU A 11 20.50 26.78 -42.20
C GLU A 11 19.37 26.32 -41.26
N GLN A 12 18.31 27.11 -41.21
CA GLN A 12 17.11 26.82 -40.43
C GLN A 12 16.26 25.77 -41.16
N PRO A 13 15.91 24.63 -40.53
CA PRO A 13 15.11 23.60 -41.18
C PRO A 13 13.69 24.10 -41.47
N SER A 14 13.27 23.92 -42.72
CA SER A 14 11.96 24.27 -43.26
C SER A 14 10.82 23.57 -42.51
N VAL A 15 9.95 24.37 -41.91
CA VAL A 15 8.69 23.94 -41.26
C VAL A 15 7.71 23.47 -42.34
N PRO A 16 7.09 22.28 -42.23
CA PRO A 16 6.06 21.86 -43.16
C PRO A 16 4.80 22.74 -43.00
N ASP A 17 4.33 23.24 -44.14
CA ASP A 17 3.10 24.01 -44.30
C ASP A 17 1.88 23.15 -43.94
N ILE A 18 1.29 23.39 -42.77
CA ILE A 18 0.04 22.75 -42.34
C ILE A 18 -1.10 23.63 -42.84
N THR A 19 -1.53 23.37 -44.08
CA THR A 19 -2.75 23.96 -44.63
C THR A 19 -3.96 23.46 -43.82
N PRO A 20 -4.79 24.34 -43.22
CA PRO A 20 -6.00 23.91 -42.55
C PRO A 20 -7.03 23.45 -43.60
N GLU A 21 -7.29 22.15 -43.62
CA GLU A 21 -8.39 21.55 -44.38
C GLU A 21 -9.72 22.12 -43.85
N THR A 22 -10.28 23.05 -44.63
CA THR A 22 -11.60 23.63 -44.38
C THR A 22 -12.64 22.55 -44.62
N THR A 23 -13.03 21.85 -43.55
CA THR A 23 -14.21 20.98 -43.55
C THR A 23 -15.43 21.86 -43.81
N GLN A 24 -15.99 21.74 -45.02
CA GLN A 24 -17.25 22.37 -45.39
C GLN A 24 -18.37 21.74 -44.55
N ILE A 25 -18.91 22.53 -43.61
CA ILE A 25 -20.14 22.20 -42.89
C ILE A 25 -21.30 22.34 -43.89
N PRO A 26 -22.12 21.29 -44.10
CA PRO A 26 -23.27 21.38 -44.99
C PRO A 26 -24.26 22.41 -44.47
N THR A 27 -24.45 23.46 -45.27
CA THR A 27 -25.49 24.46 -45.10
C THR A 27 -26.84 23.82 -45.43
N GLY A 28 -27.61 23.47 -44.41
CA GLY A 28 -28.94 22.90 -44.61
C GLY A 28 -29.66 22.56 -43.32
N ALA A 29 -30.29 23.57 -42.71
CA ALA A 29 -31.49 23.51 -41.84
C ALA A 29 -31.44 24.61 -40.77
N ALA A 30 -31.52 25.87 -41.21
CA ALA A 30 -32.07 26.92 -40.36
C ALA A 30 -33.60 26.88 -40.53
N SER A 31 -34.30 27.15 -39.43
CA SER A 31 -35.77 27.33 -39.31
C SER A 31 -36.56 26.10 -38.83
N ALA A 32 -36.51 25.82 -37.53
CA ALA A 32 -37.69 25.38 -36.80
C ALA A 32 -37.60 25.78 -35.30
N LEU A 33 -38.41 26.80 -34.96
CA LEU A 33 -39.08 26.97 -33.66
C LEU A 33 -38.23 27.14 -32.40
N PHE A 34 -37.78 28.39 -32.22
CA PHE A 34 -37.90 29.09 -30.94
C PHE A 34 -39.38 29.07 -30.48
N GLN A 35 -39.67 28.32 -29.41
CA GLN A 35 -40.76 28.56 -28.45
C GLN A 35 -40.74 27.44 -27.40
N GLN A 36 -39.92 27.59 -26.36
CA GLN A 36 -40.19 26.91 -25.09
C GLN A 36 -40.92 27.89 -24.17
N PRO A 37 -42.11 27.54 -23.67
CA PRO A 37 -42.87 28.40 -22.77
C PRO A 37 -42.14 28.52 -21.43
N MET A 38 -41.99 29.77 -20.99
CA MET A 38 -41.66 30.15 -19.61
C MET A 38 -42.71 29.55 -18.68
N GLN A 39 -42.43 28.39 -18.10
CA GLN A 39 -43.22 27.87 -16.97
C GLN A 39 -42.73 28.59 -15.71
N SER A 40 -43.52 29.56 -15.28
CA SER A 40 -43.40 30.18 -13.96
C SER A 40 -43.61 29.12 -12.87
N PRO A 41 -42.70 28.95 -11.89
CA PRO A 41 -43.05 28.22 -10.69
C PRO A 41 -43.99 29.09 -9.84
N THR A 42 -45.18 28.54 -9.64
CA THR A 42 -46.26 29.03 -8.81
C THR A 42 -45.80 29.33 -7.38
N THR A 43 -46.16 30.53 -6.93
CA THR A 43 -46.22 30.97 -5.54
C THR A 43 -46.98 29.98 -4.66
N GLY A 44 -46.40 29.56 -3.54
CA GLY A 44 -47.17 29.10 -2.38
C GLY A 44 -46.76 27.77 -1.77
N ALA A 45 -45.70 27.77 -0.95
CA ALA A 45 -45.63 26.90 0.21
C ALA A 45 -44.73 27.58 1.26
N ALA A 46 -45.31 27.83 2.43
CA ALA A 46 -44.67 28.46 3.58
C ALA A 46 -43.41 27.67 4.04
N PRO A 47 -42.43 28.33 4.67
CA PRO A 47 -41.35 27.63 5.34
C PRO A 47 -41.91 26.87 6.54
N GLN A 48 -42.02 25.55 6.43
CA GLN A 48 -42.10 24.71 7.63
C GLN A 48 -40.76 24.82 8.36
N GLN A 49 -40.78 25.49 9.49
CA GLN A 49 -39.75 25.42 10.51
C GLN A 49 -39.56 23.94 10.89
N VAL A 50 -38.51 23.31 10.37
CA VAL A 50 -38.03 22.05 10.92
C VAL A 50 -37.36 22.41 12.24
N ALA A 51 -38.08 22.09 13.31
CA ALA A 51 -37.62 22.22 14.68
C ALA A 51 -36.26 21.54 14.85
N SER A 52 -35.32 22.31 15.39
CA SER A 52 -34.04 21.85 15.90
C SER A 52 -34.27 20.77 16.95
N GLN A 53 -34.15 19.50 16.56
CA GLN A 53 -33.99 18.42 17.53
C GLN A 53 -32.50 18.38 17.92
N PRO A 54 -32.15 18.51 19.22
CA PRO A 54 -30.78 18.33 19.65
C PRO A 54 -30.35 16.87 19.41
N PRO A 55 -29.08 16.61 19.07
CA PRO A 55 -28.57 15.26 18.92
C PRO A 55 -28.65 14.53 20.27
N THR A 56 -29.40 13.44 20.32
CA THR A 56 -29.40 12.49 21.42
C THR A 56 -28.02 11.85 21.47
N MET A 57 -27.20 12.25 22.45
CA MET A 57 -25.91 11.61 22.69
C MET A 57 -26.14 10.13 23.05
N PRO A 58 -25.45 9.17 22.39
CA PRO A 58 -25.44 7.79 22.85
C PRO A 58 -24.72 7.70 24.19
N GLN A 59 -25.44 7.19 25.16
CA GLN A 59 -25.02 6.90 26.52
C GLN A 59 -23.85 5.90 26.53
N PRO A 60 -22.71 6.18 27.19
CA PRO A 60 -21.62 5.21 27.27
C PRO A 60 -22.04 4.02 28.13
N LEU A 61 -22.10 2.83 27.52
CA LEU A 61 -22.15 1.58 28.27
C LEU A 61 -20.88 1.47 29.12
N ALA A 62 -21.09 1.44 30.43
CA ALA A 62 -20.09 1.07 31.41
C ALA A 62 -19.48 -0.30 31.04
N GLN A 63 -18.20 -0.31 30.69
CA GLN A 63 -17.43 -1.55 30.56
C GLN A 63 -16.96 -1.97 31.96
N GLN A 64 -17.41 -3.15 32.37
CA GLN A 64 -17.00 -3.81 33.60
C GLN A 64 -15.54 -4.27 33.50
N PRO A 65 -14.76 -4.21 34.60
CA PRO A 65 -13.41 -4.73 34.64
C PRO A 65 -13.42 -6.27 34.59
N LEU A 66 -12.80 -6.84 33.55
CA LEU A 66 -12.56 -8.28 33.50
C LEU A 66 -11.47 -8.64 34.51
N VAL A 67 -11.88 -9.48 35.44
CA VAL A 67 -11.17 -10.10 36.55
C VAL A 67 -9.82 -10.70 36.13
N GLN A 68 -8.77 -10.34 36.87
CA GLN A 68 -7.47 -11.03 36.89
C GLN A 68 -7.65 -12.46 37.44
N GLN A 69 -7.08 -13.46 36.77
CA GLN A 69 -6.85 -14.77 37.37
C GLN A 69 -5.38 -15.18 37.23
N PRO A 70 -4.63 -15.24 38.35
CA PRO A 70 -3.34 -15.92 38.41
C PRO A 70 -3.55 -17.40 38.72
N MET A 71 -3.13 -18.29 37.83
CA MET A 71 -2.94 -19.71 38.15
C MET A 71 -1.45 -20.01 38.01
N SER A 72 -0.71 -20.05 39.12
CA SER A 72 -0.60 -21.16 40.07
C SER A 72 0.31 -22.28 39.54
N GLN A 73 1.50 -22.28 40.11
CA GLN A 73 2.50 -23.34 40.23
C GLN A 73 1.99 -24.78 40.06
N GLN A 74 2.73 -25.57 39.28
CA GLN A 74 2.85 -27.01 39.53
C GLN A 74 4.33 -27.42 39.57
N SER A 75 4.85 -27.44 40.79
CA SER A 75 5.95 -28.31 41.21
C SER A 75 5.33 -29.59 41.77
N MET A 76 5.63 -30.75 41.19
CA MET A 76 5.36 -32.10 41.73
C MET A 76 6.07 -33.10 40.80
N THR A 77 6.79 -34.14 41.20
CA THR A 77 7.18 -34.66 42.51
C THR A 77 8.26 -35.71 42.27
N GLN A 78 9.12 -35.83 43.25
CA GLN A 78 10.13 -36.86 43.50
C GLN A 78 9.51 -38.22 43.85
N GLN A 79 10.20 -39.34 43.54
CA GLN A 79 10.32 -40.62 44.31
C GLN A 79 10.61 -41.83 43.40
N PRO A 80 10.99 -43.03 43.90
CA PRO A 80 11.85 -43.38 45.04
C PRO A 80 12.89 -44.49 44.71
N ILE A 81 13.78 -44.73 45.67
CA ILE A 81 14.78 -45.80 45.73
C ILE A 81 14.11 -47.18 45.86
N MET A 82 14.55 -48.18 45.08
CA MET A 82 14.61 -49.58 45.54
C MET A 82 15.83 -50.31 44.94
N GLN A 83 16.70 -50.79 45.83
CA GLN A 83 17.68 -51.86 45.58
C GLN A 83 16.98 -53.22 45.60
N PRO A 84 17.55 -54.23 44.92
CA PRO A 84 17.73 -55.51 45.59
C PRO A 84 19.11 -56.16 45.36
N VAL A 85 19.74 -56.48 46.49
CA VAL A 85 20.46 -57.71 46.87
C VAL A 85 21.23 -58.52 45.82
N ALA A 86 22.49 -58.75 46.18
CA ALA A 86 23.53 -59.53 45.52
C ALA A 86 23.23 -61.02 45.27
N GLY A 87 23.84 -61.53 44.21
CA GLY A 87 24.14 -62.95 43.98
C GLY A 87 25.22 -63.10 42.88
N PRO A 88 26.23 -63.99 43.03
CA PRO A 88 27.46 -63.95 42.25
C PRO A 88 27.33 -64.77 40.95
N SER A 89 27.83 -64.25 39.83
CA SER A 89 28.07 -65.12 38.67
C SER A 89 29.15 -64.58 37.73
N ALA A 90 30.26 -65.33 37.74
CA ALA A 90 31.19 -65.61 36.66
C ALA A 90 31.48 -64.50 35.63
N ALA A 91 32.69 -63.95 35.71
CA ALA A 91 33.32 -63.19 34.65
C ALA A 91 33.47 -64.00 33.35
N PRO A 92 33.08 -63.44 32.18
CA PRO A 92 33.70 -63.78 30.92
C PRO A 92 34.66 -62.66 30.51
N LYS A 93 35.91 -63.04 30.23
CA LYS A 93 36.91 -62.19 29.59
C LYS A 93 36.42 -61.80 28.18
N GLN A 94 35.87 -60.60 27.99
CA GLN A 94 35.61 -60.04 26.65
C GLN A 94 35.86 -58.54 26.58
N HIS A 95 37.06 -58.09 26.95
CA HIS A 95 37.45 -56.68 26.84
C HIS A 95 38.10 -56.30 25.50
N ALA A 96 38.28 -57.22 24.55
CA ALA A 96 39.02 -56.93 23.32
C ALA A 96 38.15 -56.69 22.07
N VAL A 97 36.88 -57.13 22.04
CA VAL A 97 36.04 -57.08 20.81
C VAL A 97 35.11 -55.86 20.78
N VAL A 98 34.69 -55.37 21.96
CA VAL A 98 33.75 -54.24 22.08
C VAL A 98 34.39 -52.90 21.66
N HIS A 99 35.69 -52.74 21.90
CA HIS A 99 36.42 -51.51 21.56
C HIS A 99 36.60 -51.33 20.05
N LEU A 100 36.67 -52.43 19.28
CA LEU A 100 36.78 -52.40 17.83
C LEU A 100 35.45 -52.00 17.17
N HIS A 101 34.33 -52.55 17.65
CA HIS A 101 32.99 -52.17 17.15
C HIS A 101 32.63 -50.73 17.49
N MET A 102 32.99 -50.25 18.69
CA MET A 102 32.79 -48.85 19.07
C MET A 102 33.61 -47.90 18.17
N TYR A 103 34.87 -48.25 17.83
CA TYR A 103 35.71 -47.43 16.96
C TYR A 103 35.21 -47.40 15.52
N VAL A 104 34.74 -48.54 14.98
CA VAL A 104 34.13 -48.61 13.64
C VAL A 104 32.82 -47.81 13.58
N PHE A 105 32.01 -47.85 14.63
CA PHE A 105 30.75 -47.08 14.69
C PHE A 105 31.01 -45.57 14.80
N VAL A 106 31.98 -45.15 15.62
CA VAL A 106 32.37 -43.73 15.76
C VAL A 106 33.02 -43.20 14.47
N LEU A 107 33.90 -43.97 13.82
CA LEU A 107 34.49 -43.58 12.53
C LEU A 107 33.44 -43.54 11.40
N SER A 108 32.45 -44.43 11.43
CA SER A 108 31.34 -44.41 10.47
C SER A 108 30.44 -43.18 10.66
N LEU A 109 30.14 -42.79 11.91
CA LEU A 109 29.39 -41.57 12.21
C LEU A 109 30.16 -40.30 11.81
N ILE A 110 31.48 -40.25 12.08
CA ILE A 110 32.33 -39.12 11.67
C ILE A 110 32.45 -39.05 10.14
N GLY A 111 32.59 -40.18 9.45
CA GLY A 111 32.62 -40.25 7.99
C GLY A 111 31.30 -39.82 7.35
N ALA A 112 30.16 -40.26 7.89
CA ALA A 112 28.83 -39.86 7.43
C ALA A 112 28.56 -38.36 7.70
N PHE A 113 29.03 -37.83 8.83
CA PHE A 113 28.88 -36.41 9.17
C PHE A 113 29.77 -35.52 8.29
N LEU A 114 31.00 -35.93 7.97
CA LEU A 114 31.88 -35.19 7.06
C LEU A 114 31.36 -35.22 5.62
N LEU A 115 30.86 -36.35 5.12
CA LEU A 115 30.23 -36.42 3.79
C LEU A 115 28.90 -35.66 3.73
N GLY A 116 28.09 -35.72 4.80
CA GLY A 116 26.84 -34.95 4.92
C GLY A 116 27.08 -33.44 5.01
N ALA A 117 28.09 -33.00 5.76
CA ALA A 117 28.43 -31.58 5.88
C ALA A 117 29.01 -31.00 4.59
N ILE A 118 29.78 -31.77 3.81
CA ILE A 118 30.31 -31.32 2.51
C ILE A 118 29.17 -31.22 1.48
N ALA A 119 28.20 -32.15 1.48
CA ALA A 119 27.00 -32.05 0.65
C ALA A 119 26.09 -30.88 1.07
N MET A 120 25.91 -30.64 2.37
CA MET A 120 25.11 -29.52 2.87
C MET A 120 25.77 -28.16 2.62
N PHE A 121 27.10 -28.08 2.66
CA PHE A 121 27.86 -26.85 2.36
C PHE A 121 27.99 -26.57 0.86
N ALA A 122 27.90 -27.60 0.00
CA ALA A 122 27.83 -27.41 -1.44
C ALA A 122 26.47 -26.87 -1.90
N ILE A 123 25.39 -27.17 -1.18
CA ILE A 123 24.03 -26.65 -1.48
C ILE A 123 23.90 -25.17 -1.05
N THR A 124 24.52 -24.76 0.07
CA THR A 124 24.46 -23.36 0.57
C THR A 124 25.33 -22.37 -0.21
N ARG A 125 26.14 -22.84 -1.17
CA ARG A 125 26.95 -21.97 -2.06
C ARG A 125 26.26 -21.65 -3.38
N VAL A 126 25.16 -22.32 -3.72
CA VAL A 126 24.39 -22.07 -4.96
C VAL A 126 22.98 -21.54 -4.66
N ALA A 127 22.43 -21.85 -3.49
CA ALA A 127 21.27 -21.17 -2.94
C ALA A 127 21.67 -20.62 -1.56
N GLY A 128 21.77 -19.29 -1.43
CA GLY A 128 21.79 -18.65 -0.12
C GLY A 128 20.55 -19.04 0.70
N PRO A 129 20.37 -18.56 1.94
CA PRO A 129 19.05 -18.61 2.57
C PRO A 129 18.07 -18.10 1.52
N SER A 130 17.12 -18.94 1.12
CA SER A 130 16.06 -18.57 0.21
C SER A 130 15.19 -17.57 0.97
N SER A 131 15.67 -16.33 1.07
CA SER A 131 14.82 -15.17 1.16
C SER A 131 13.91 -15.33 -0.04
N PHE A 132 12.71 -15.82 0.19
CA PHE A 132 11.66 -15.75 -0.80
C PHE A 132 11.51 -14.25 -1.07
N SER A 133 12.15 -13.78 -2.15
CA SER A 133 11.90 -12.46 -2.67
C SER A 133 10.49 -12.53 -3.25
N PHE A 134 9.49 -12.36 -2.38
CA PHE A 134 8.16 -12.01 -2.82
C PHE A 134 8.34 -10.69 -3.56
N GLY A 135 8.12 -10.72 -4.87
CA GLY A 135 8.10 -9.48 -5.66
C GLY A 135 7.02 -8.53 -5.13
N PRO A 136 7.00 -7.27 -5.60
CA PRO A 136 6.01 -6.31 -5.15
C PRO A 136 4.60 -6.88 -5.38
N SER A 137 3.78 -6.78 -4.34
CA SER A 137 2.38 -7.15 -4.30
C SER A 137 1.61 -6.45 -5.42
N ARG A 138 0.39 -6.94 -5.69
CA ARG A 138 -0.49 -6.32 -6.70
C ARG A 138 -0.75 -4.85 -6.37
N SER A 139 -1.02 -4.56 -5.10
CA SER A 139 -1.33 -3.23 -4.60
C SER A 139 -0.14 -2.28 -4.70
N GLU A 140 1.08 -2.73 -4.36
CA GLU A 140 2.32 -1.94 -4.57
C GLU A 140 2.50 -1.57 -6.05
N LYS A 141 2.21 -2.49 -6.99
CA LYS A 141 2.26 -2.17 -8.42
C LYS A 141 1.22 -1.11 -8.79
N VAL A 142 -0.02 -1.23 -8.29
CA VAL A 142 -1.08 -0.24 -8.57
C VAL A 142 -0.67 1.15 -8.07
N LEU A 143 -0.13 1.27 -6.86
CA LEU A 143 0.33 2.56 -6.33
C LEU A 143 1.50 3.13 -7.13
N LYS A 144 2.44 2.27 -7.55
CA LYS A 144 3.55 2.65 -8.41
C LYS A 144 3.07 3.12 -9.79
N ASP A 145 2.20 2.37 -10.43
CA ASP A 145 1.64 2.72 -11.75
C ASP A 145 0.82 4.02 -11.68
N ALA A 146 0.08 4.22 -10.59
CA ALA A 146 -0.61 5.48 -10.30
C ALA A 146 0.36 6.65 -10.12
N HIS A 147 1.47 6.47 -9.40
CA HIS A 147 2.52 7.48 -9.30
C HIS A 147 3.09 7.82 -10.69
N GLU A 148 3.50 6.82 -11.45
CA GLU A 148 4.13 7.00 -12.77
C GLU A 148 3.18 7.64 -13.79
N SER A 149 1.88 7.34 -13.72
CA SER A 149 0.87 7.88 -14.62
C SER A 149 0.41 9.30 -14.23
N CYS A 150 0.40 9.61 -12.93
CA CYS A 150 -0.10 10.89 -12.42
C CYS A 150 0.98 11.88 -11.99
N GLN A 151 2.27 11.52 -12.07
CA GLN A 151 3.38 12.43 -11.82
C GLN A 151 3.51 13.47 -12.94
N GLY A 152 3.71 14.74 -12.57
CA GLY A 152 4.09 15.79 -13.53
C GLY A 152 2.96 16.67 -14.08
N GLY A 153 1.77 16.66 -13.48
CA GLY A 153 0.73 17.64 -13.82
C GLY A 153 1.06 19.04 -13.33
N PHE A 154 0.67 20.07 -14.09
CA PHE A 154 0.83 21.45 -13.65
C PHE A 154 -0.07 21.75 -12.44
N GLY A 155 0.55 22.06 -11.29
CA GLY A 155 -0.14 22.41 -10.04
C GLY A 155 -0.53 21.22 -9.17
N TRP A 156 0.07 20.05 -9.39
CA TRP A 156 0.08 18.95 -8.43
C TRP A 156 1.37 18.13 -8.52
N LYS A 157 1.64 17.32 -7.50
CA LYS A 157 2.73 16.35 -7.48
C LYS A 157 2.30 15.09 -6.75
N THR A 158 2.78 13.96 -7.23
CA THR A 158 2.64 12.68 -6.55
C THR A 158 4.01 12.23 -6.04
N ARG A 159 4.03 11.47 -4.95
CA ARG A 159 5.23 10.85 -4.39
C ARG A 159 4.90 9.44 -3.93
N LEU A 160 5.74 8.48 -4.26
CA LEU A 160 5.64 7.13 -3.72
C LEU A 160 6.48 7.02 -2.43
N GLY A 161 5.97 6.28 -1.44
CA GLY A 161 6.74 5.87 -0.26
C GLY A 161 7.95 5.02 -0.65
N GLU A 162 8.98 5.00 0.19
CA GLU A 162 10.24 4.28 -0.10
C GLU A 162 10.04 2.77 -0.25
N ASP A 163 9.07 2.22 0.48
CA ASP A 163 8.66 0.83 0.47
C ASP A 163 7.66 0.51 -0.66
N GLY A 164 7.16 1.52 -1.38
CA GLY A 164 6.15 1.34 -2.42
C GLY A 164 4.73 1.11 -1.90
N SER A 165 4.52 1.07 -0.58
CA SER A 165 3.24 0.75 0.05
C SER A 165 2.32 1.96 0.23
N SER A 166 2.78 3.16 -0.13
CA SER A 166 2.02 4.41 0.03
C SER A 166 2.21 5.36 -1.15
N LEU A 167 1.16 6.08 -1.51
CA LEU A 167 1.12 7.13 -2.51
C LEU A 167 0.62 8.43 -1.88
N TYR A 168 1.41 9.49 -2.01
CA TYR A 168 1.06 10.83 -1.56
C TYR A 168 0.78 11.72 -2.77
N LEU A 169 -0.29 12.49 -2.70
CA LEU A 169 -0.69 13.48 -3.69
C LEU A 169 -0.84 14.83 -2.97
N GLU A 170 -0.21 15.87 -3.51
CA GLU A 170 -0.41 17.26 -3.12
C GLU A 170 -0.81 18.06 -4.35
N ALA A 171 -1.87 18.86 -4.25
CA ALA A 171 -2.41 19.63 -5.36
C ALA A 171 -2.86 21.02 -4.90
N GLY A 172 -2.68 22.02 -5.77
CA GLY A 172 -3.25 23.35 -5.58
C GLY A 172 -4.75 23.37 -5.72
N LYS A 173 -5.38 24.41 -5.19
CA LYS A 173 -6.84 24.61 -5.16
C LYS A 173 -7.55 24.38 -6.50
N TYR A 174 -6.98 24.92 -7.58
CA TYR A 174 -7.56 24.82 -8.93
C TYR A 174 -7.24 23.51 -9.66
N LYS A 175 -6.47 22.64 -9.03
CA LYS A 175 -5.91 21.41 -9.61
C LYS A 175 -6.19 20.16 -8.80
N ALA A 176 -6.70 20.32 -7.58
CA ALA A 176 -7.13 19.25 -6.70
C ALA A 176 -8.06 18.26 -7.39
N GLN A 177 -9.06 18.76 -8.12
CA GLN A 177 -10.02 17.90 -8.81
C GLN A 177 -9.37 17.06 -9.92
N ASP A 178 -8.58 17.67 -10.81
CA ASP A 178 -7.89 16.97 -11.91
C ASP A 178 -6.92 15.92 -11.36
N ALA A 179 -6.13 16.30 -10.35
CA ALA A 179 -5.17 15.42 -9.70
C ALA A 179 -5.85 14.24 -9.01
N MET A 180 -6.95 14.50 -8.30
CA MET A 180 -7.76 13.49 -7.64
C MET A 180 -8.34 12.50 -8.65
N TYR A 181 -8.88 12.96 -9.77
CA TYR A 181 -9.43 12.07 -10.81
C TYR A 181 -8.37 11.16 -11.42
N CYS A 182 -7.14 11.66 -11.62
CA CYS A 182 -6.04 10.83 -12.10
C CYS A 182 -5.75 9.68 -11.14
N VAL A 183 -5.50 10.01 -9.87
CA VAL A 183 -5.18 9.00 -8.84
C VAL A 183 -6.35 8.05 -8.62
N ALA A 184 -7.57 8.56 -8.52
CA ALA A 184 -8.77 7.76 -8.33
C ALA A 184 -9.02 6.77 -9.46
N SER A 185 -8.73 7.16 -10.71
CA SER A 185 -8.85 6.25 -11.85
C SER A 185 -7.74 5.20 -11.86
N ALA A 186 -6.53 5.55 -11.43
CA ALA A 186 -5.39 4.63 -11.44
C ALA A 186 -5.45 3.60 -10.30
N THR A 187 -6.14 3.92 -9.19
CA THR A 187 -6.29 3.05 -8.01
C THR A 187 -7.67 2.40 -7.90
N ASP A 188 -8.47 2.44 -8.97
CA ASP A 188 -9.84 1.91 -9.03
C ASP A 188 -10.74 2.41 -7.87
N MET A 189 -10.53 3.65 -7.44
CA MET A 189 -11.23 4.21 -6.29
C MET A 189 -12.75 4.29 -6.52
N PRO A 190 -13.57 3.75 -5.61
CA PRO A 190 -15.01 3.72 -5.78
C PRO A 190 -15.63 5.12 -5.75
N SER A 191 -16.76 5.27 -6.44
CA SER A 191 -17.48 6.54 -6.53
C SER A 191 -17.88 7.11 -5.17
N SER A 192 -18.16 6.26 -4.18
CA SER A 192 -18.48 6.67 -2.80
C SER A 192 -17.34 7.44 -2.14
N VAL A 193 -16.10 6.93 -2.23
CA VAL A 193 -14.90 7.59 -1.70
C VAL A 193 -14.62 8.86 -2.49
N LYS A 194 -14.69 8.79 -3.82
CA LYS A 194 -14.52 9.96 -4.69
C LYS A 194 -15.49 11.10 -4.37
N HIS A 195 -16.78 10.80 -4.20
CA HIS A 195 -17.77 11.80 -3.86
C HIS A 195 -17.52 12.43 -2.49
N ARG A 196 -17.08 11.66 -1.49
CA ARG A 196 -16.69 12.19 -0.18
C ARG A 196 -15.50 13.15 -0.29
N ILE A 197 -14.49 12.78 -1.08
CA ILE A 197 -13.35 13.67 -1.36
C ILE A 197 -13.82 14.98 -2.01
N LEU A 198 -14.64 14.92 -3.06
CA LEU A 198 -15.15 16.10 -3.76
C LEU A 198 -16.08 16.99 -2.92
N GLN A 199 -16.68 16.45 -1.87
CA GLN A 199 -17.51 17.20 -0.91
C GLN A 199 -16.69 17.76 0.27
N THR A 200 -15.42 17.39 0.39
CA THR A 200 -14.54 17.84 1.46
C THR A 200 -14.12 19.29 1.24
N ASN A 201 -14.21 20.10 2.29
CA ASN A 201 -13.82 21.50 2.33
C ASN A 201 -12.97 21.80 3.57
N ALA A 202 -12.52 23.06 3.69
CA ALA A 202 -11.63 23.55 4.74
C ALA A 202 -12.11 23.29 6.18
N PHE A 203 -13.42 23.10 6.39
CA PHE A 203 -14.00 22.88 7.72
C PHE A 203 -14.14 21.40 8.09
N ASN A 204 -13.92 20.48 7.16
CA ASN A 204 -14.06 19.05 7.43
C ASN A 204 -12.84 18.45 8.14
N GLY A 205 -11.68 19.14 8.10
CA GLY A 205 -10.41 18.59 8.59
C GLY A 205 -9.97 17.35 7.80
N VAL A 206 -9.20 16.48 8.45
CA VAL A 206 -8.75 15.21 7.87
C VAL A 206 -9.92 14.23 7.81
N GLN A 207 -10.09 13.61 6.65
CA GLN A 207 -11.10 12.60 6.36
C GLN A 207 -10.40 11.30 5.94
N THR A 208 -11.05 10.16 6.18
CA THR A 208 -10.52 8.85 5.80
C THR A 208 -11.53 8.03 5.01
N GLY A 209 -11.04 7.06 4.24
CA GLY A 209 -11.85 6.15 3.46
C GLY A 209 -11.06 4.92 3.06
N GLU A 210 -11.77 3.85 2.75
CA GLU A 210 -11.17 2.56 2.46
C GLU A 210 -11.87 1.91 1.28
N TRP A 211 -11.12 1.14 0.50
CA TRP A 211 -11.62 0.25 -0.54
C TRP A 211 -10.59 -0.83 -0.82
N ASP A 212 -11.06 -2.05 -1.09
CA ASP A 212 -10.20 -3.20 -1.32
C ASP A 212 -9.08 -3.30 -0.25
N GLU A 213 -7.84 -3.34 -0.73
CA GLU A 213 -6.57 -3.42 0.02
C GLU A 213 -5.99 -2.04 0.38
N PHE A 214 -6.71 -0.95 0.10
CA PHE A 214 -6.27 0.42 0.32
C PHE A 214 -7.04 1.13 1.44
N GLU A 215 -6.30 1.89 2.24
CA GLU A 215 -6.81 2.95 3.08
C GLU A 215 -6.32 4.30 2.55
N ALA A 216 -7.15 5.33 2.62
CA ALA A 216 -6.79 6.68 2.26
C ALA A 216 -7.18 7.69 3.33
N SER A 217 -6.36 8.73 3.41
CA SER A 217 -6.60 9.91 4.24
C SER A 217 -6.42 11.15 3.38
N TRP A 218 -7.34 12.10 3.47
CA TRP A 218 -7.26 13.35 2.73
C TRP A 218 -7.70 14.55 3.55
N THR A 219 -7.22 15.71 3.14
CA THR A 219 -7.63 17.00 3.69
C THR A 219 -7.65 18.04 2.58
N TYR A 220 -8.48 19.06 2.78
CA TYR A 220 -8.52 20.24 1.94
C TYR A 220 -8.47 21.44 2.86
N ASP A 221 -7.47 22.31 2.74
CA ASP A 221 -7.38 23.53 3.55
C ASP A 221 -7.81 24.78 2.78
N GLY A 222 -7.92 24.68 1.45
CA GLY A 222 -8.35 25.78 0.58
C GLY A 222 -7.38 26.95 0.50
N SER A 223 -6.14 26.76 0.91
CA SER A 223 -5.07 27.74 0.76
C SER A 223 -4.87 28.11 -0.71
N ASP A 224 -4.38 29.33 -0.94
CA ASP A 224 -4.00 29.79 -2.28
C ASP A 224 -2.60 29.29 -2.68
N ASP A 225 -1.98 28.41 -1.88
CA ASP A 225 -0.78 27.72 -2.31
C ASP A 225 -1.11 26.85 -3.52
N SER A 226 -0.46 27.19 -4.63
CA SER A 226 -0.58 26.51 -5.91
C SER A 226 -0.26 25.01 -5.86
N ASN A 227 0.32 24.49 -4.78
CA ASN A 227 0.77 23.11 -4.69
C ASN A 227 0.22 22.29 -3.52
N SER A 228 -0.44 22.86 -2.51
CA SER A 228 -0.72 22.13 -1.25
C SER A 228 -2.14 22.28 -0.67
N ALA A 229 -3.06 22.94 -1.38
CA ALA A 229 -4.43 23.15 -0.90
C ALA A 229 -5.23 21.84 -0.65
N PHE A 230 -4.87 20.77 -1.36
CA PHE A 230 -5.43 19.43 -1.21
C PHE A 230 -4.30 18.42 -1.04
N THR A 231 -4.44 17.56 -0.02
CA THR A 231 -3.50 16.46 0.23
C THR A 231 -4.28 15.16 0.34
N LEU A 232 -3.79 14.13 -0.33
CA LEU A 232 -4.32 12.77 -0.29
C LEU A 232 -3.16 11.79 -0.07
N SER A 233 -3.32 10.89 0.88
CA SER A 233 -2.45 9.75 1.11
C SER A 233 -3.26 8.49 0.88
N ILE A 234 -2.71 7.53 0.14
CA ILE A 234 -3.28 6.19 -0.04
C ILE A 234 -2.20 5.19 0.39
N SER A 235 -2.55 4.22 1.22
CA SER A 235 -1.63 3.22 1.74
C SER A 235 -2.27 1.84 1.67
N ILE A 236 -1.45 0.79 1.58
CA ILE A 236 -1.91 -0.59 1.68
C ILE A 236 -2.26 -0.88 3.13
N LYS A 237 -3.38 -1.58 3.38
CA LYS A 237 -3.80 -1.97 4.73
C LYS A 237 -2.83 -2.99 5.34
N ASP A 238 -2.52 -2.82 6.62
CA ASP A 238 -1.87 -3.86 7.40
C ASP A 238 -2.91 -4.95 7.76
N ASP A 239 -2.74 -6.17 7.22
CA ASP A 239 -3.58 -7.35 7.54
C ASP A 239 -3.28 -7.95 8.93
#